data_AF-A0A355DIN9-F1
#
_entry.id   AF-A0A355DIN9-F1
#
_cell.length_a   1.000
_cell.length_b   1.000
_cell.length_c   1.000
_cell.angle_alpha   90.00
_cell.angle_beta   90.00
_cell.angle_gamma   90.00
#
_symmetry.space_group_name_H-M   'P 1'
#
loop_
_entity.id
_entity.type
_entity.pdbx_description
1 polymer ?
#
loop_
_entity_poly.entity_id
_entity_poly.type
_entity_poly.pdbx_seq_one_letter_code
_entity_poly.pdbx_strand_id
1 'polypeptide(L)'
;MNENYLNKLRDEIFQSIDGYEPNVFPAFHQTVKAHFPGTLPMKHYMRKTYECLSNYDFNDDNTMGMIAICRDEMADPLFDEVIKFWGKTFNCCSLAGFVMMGKTGLAAATDHTPIYDGVRRFTFYAMPHIAISRYGEIGKVYRQGLDKASHACGALEVIVKELESGFLNLQTDMQDIEQSIIRQKILSTIHYGDKPDLVEITKLACRIISNDVRKLLSTLDHSIFKYAVMTGIQIHGPLDTHWIYPQDFYVVGSDLPEGKQSIEVFQETFDF
;
A
#
# COMPACT_ATOMS: atom_id res chain seq x y z
N MET A 1 -15.28 39.52 -18.73
CA MET A 1 -15.67 38.23 -18.12
C MET A 1 -15.00 38.18 -16.76
N ASN A 2 -15.76 38.00 -15.68
CA ASN A 2 -15.23 38.16 -14.32
C ASN A 2 -14.37 36.92 -13.97
N GLU A 3 -13.09 37.12 -13.64
CA GLU A 3 -12.13 36.07 -13.30
C GLU A 3 -12.64 35.15 -12.18
N ASN A 4 -13.42 35.75 -11.27
CA ASN A 4 -14.07 35.08 -10.15
C ASN A 4 -15.19 34.10 -10.58
N TYR A 5 -15.86 34.37 -11.71
CA TYR A 5 -16.86 33.46 -12.27
C TYR A 5 -16.20 32.25 -12.95
N LEU A 6 -15.10 32.47 -13.68
CA LEU A 6 -14.34 31.39 -14.31
C LEU A 6 -13.70 30.47 -13.27
N ASN A 7 -13.17 31.01 -12.17
CA ASN A 7 -12.63 30.20 -11.08
C ASN A 7 -13.73 29.41 -10.37
N LYS A 8 -14.88 30.02 -10.10
CA LYS A 8 -16.01 29.32 -9.48
C LYS A 8 -16.60 28.23 -10.37
N LEU A 9 -16.74 28.50 -11.67
CA LEU A 9 -17.18 27.51 -12.66
C LEU A 9 -16.15 26.39 -12.81
N ARG A 10 -14.86 26.71 -12.76
CA ARG A 10 -13.77 25.74 -12.74
C ARG A 10 -13.87 24.86 -11.49
N ASP A 11 -14.03 25.43 -10.31
CA ASP A 11 -14.15 24.70 -9.05
C ASP A 11 -15.41 23.82 -9.02
N GLU A 12 -16.55 24.31 -9.53
CA GLU A 12 -17.80 23.54 -9.69
C GLU A 12 -17.64 22.41 -10.72
N ILE A 13 -16.95 22.64 -11.83
CA ILE A 13 -16.63 21.61 -12.84
C ILE A 13 -15.69 20.56 -12.25
N PHE A 14 -14.63 20.95 -11.53
CA PHE A 14 -13.72 20.02 -10.85
C PHE A 14 -14.41 19.23 -9.75
N GLN A 15 -15.39 19.81 -9.05
CA GLN A 15 -16.23 19.09 -8.08
C GLN A 15 -17.23 18.13 -8.73
N SER A 16 -17.61 18.35 -10.00
CA SER A 16 -18.54 17.48 -10.74
C SER A 16 -17.86 16.31 -11.45
N ILE A 17 -16.54 16.32 -11.60
CA ILE A 17 -15.77 15.27 -12.27
C ILE A 17 -15.39 14.22 -11.23
N ASP A 18 -16.01 13.04 -11.33
CA ASP A 18 -15.54 11.87 -10.60
C ASP A 18 -14.26 11.34 -11.27
N GLY A 19 -13.12 11.50 -10.59
CA GLY A 19 -11.83 11.03 -11.09
C GLY A 19 -11.72 9.50 -11.22
N TYR A 20 -12.66 8.75 -10.65
CA TYR A 20 -12.72 7.29 -10.78
C TYR A 20 -13.40 6.82 -12.08
N GLU A 21 -14.06 7.72 -12.82
CA GLU A 21 -14.76 7.41 -14.06
C GLU A 21 -13.79 7.14 -15.24
N PRO A 22 -13.83 5.96 -15.88
CA PRO A 22 -12.90 5.56 -16.93
C PRO A 22 -12.77 6.55 -18.10
N ASN A 23 -13.87 7.22 -18.43
CA ASN A 23 -13.94 8.16 -19.55
C ASN A 23 -13.27 9.51 -19.27
N VAL A 24 -13.01 9.85 -18.00
CA VAL A 24 -12.38 11.12 -17.61
C VAL A 24 -10.88 11.09 -17.87
N PHE A 25 -10.21 9.96 -17.53
CA PHE A 25 -8.77 9.80 -17.70
C PHE A 25 -8.40 8.48 -18.42
N PRO A 26 -8.78 8.30 -19.69
CA PRO A 26 -8.66 7.02 -20.38
C PRO A 26 -7.22 6.48 -20.41
N ALA A 27 -6.21 7.35 -20.54
CA ALA A 27 -4.80 6.94 -20.53
C ALA A 27 -4.38 6.37 -19.16
N PHE A 28 -4.81 6.99 -18.05
CA PHE A 28 -4.57 6.44 -16.71
C PHE A 28 -5.20 5.05 -16.56
N HIS A 29 -6.49 4.90 -16.90
CA HIS A 29 -7.19 3.62 -16.77
C HIS A 29 -6.61 2.54 -17.67
N GLN A 30 -6.18 2.88 -18.88
CA GLN A 30 -5.49 1.96 -19.78
C GLN A 30 -4.17 1.48 -19.16
N THR A 31 -3.36 2.39 -18.61
CA THR A 31 -2.11 2.03 -17.93
C THR A 31 -2.35 1.16 -16.70
N VAL A 32 -3.34 1.50 -15.86
CA VAL A 32 -3.73 0.67 -14.70
C VAL A 32 -4.17 -0.71 -15.15
N LYS A 33 -5.05 -0.82 -16.16
CA LYS A 33 -5.52 -2.12 -16.67
C LYS A 33 -4.38 -2.96 -17.25
N ALA A 34 -3.43 -2.33 -17.93
CA ALA A 34 -2.29 -3.01 -18.54
C ALA A 34 -1.29 -3.54 -17.50
N HIS A 35 -0.97 -2.75 -16.47
CA HIS A 35 0.08 -3.10 -15.51
C HIS A 35 -0.44 -3.70 -14.19
N PHE A 36 -1.66 -3.39 -13.79
CA PHE A 36 -2.27 -3.77 -12.51
C PHE A 36 -3.73 -4.25 -12.70
N PRO A 37 -3.95 -5.35 -13.45
CA PRO A 37 -5.29 -5.82 -13.74
C PRO A 37 -6.02 -6.31 -12.46
N GLY A 38 -7.20 -5.78 -12.16
CA GLY A 38 -7.93 -6.10 -10.93
C GLY A 38 -7.73 -5.07 -9.80
N THR A 39 -7.12 -3.93 -10.10
CA THR A 39 -7.10 -2.77 -9.20
C THR A 39 -8.52 -2.30 -8.85
N LEU A 40 -8.72 -1.94 -7.58
CA LEU A 40 -9.99 -1.45 -7.02
C LEU A 40 -9.83 -0.02 -6.52
N PRO A 41 -10.88 0.82 -6.56
CA PRO A 41 -10.93 2.04 -5.78
C PRO A 41 -10.65 1.74 -4.30
N MET A 42 -9.79 2.52 -3.64
CA MET A 42 -9.32 2.24 -2.28
C MET A 42 -10.46 2.10 -1.28
N LYS A 43 -11.47 2.96 -1.34
CA LYS A 43 -12.66 2.89 -0.47
C LYS A 43 -13.46 1.59 -0.67
N HIS A 44 -13.54 1.10 -1.91
CA HIS A 44 -14.17 -0.19 -2.20
C HIS A 44 -13.33 -1.33 -1.62
N TYR A 45 -12.01 -1.33 -1.86
CA TYR A 45 -11.10 -2.31 -1.27
C TYR A 45 -11.24 -2.38 0.26
N MET A 46 -11.22 -1.24 0.94
CA MET A 46 -11.32 -1.17 2.40
C MET A 46 -12.64 -1.74 2.92
N ARG A 47 -13.78 -1.32 2.35
CA ARG A 47 -15.08 -1.88 2.70
C ARG A 47 -15.13 -3.40 2.49
N LYS A 48 -14.67 -3.89 1.33
CA LYS A 48 -14.68 -5.33 1.00
C LYS A 48 -13.82 -6.15 1.96
N THR A 49 -12.63 -5.65 2.35
CA THR A 49 -11.80 -6.33 3.35
C THR A 49 -12.43 -6.34 4.74
N TYR A 50 -13.01 -5.22 5.18
CA TYR A 50 -13.66 -5.11 6.48
C TYR A 50 -14.86 -6.06 6.61
N GLU A 51 -15.78 -6.02 5.63
CA GLU A 51 -16.95 -6.91 5.59
C GLU A 51 -16.55 -8.39 5.58
N CYS A 52 -15.50 -8.75 4.83
CA CYS A 52 -15.00 -10.11 4.81
C CYS A 52 -14.45 -10.53 6.17
N LEU A 53 -13.74 -9.65 6.87
CA LEU A 53 -13.15 -9.92 8.18
C LEU A 53 -14.17 -10.02 9.31
N SER A 54 -15.36 -9.43 9.17
CA SER A 54 -16.46 -9.63 10.12
C SER A 54 -16.87 -11.10 10.25
N ASN A 55 -16.72 -11.91 9.19
CA ASN A 55 -16.96 -13.35 9.24
C ASN A 55 -15.91 -14.13 10.05
N TYR A 56 -14.83 -13.47 10.46
CA TYR A 56 -13.75 -14.02 11.27
C TYR A 56 -13.66 -13.34 12.64
N ASP A 57 -14.75 -12.71 13.09
CA ASP A 57 -14.87 -12.01 14.39
C ASP A 57 -13.96 -10.79 14.56
N PHE A 58 -13.56 -10.14 13.46
CA PHE A 58 -12.91 -8.84 13.52
C PHE A 58 -13.96 -7.73 13.42
N ASN A 59 -13.88 -6.74 14.33
CA ASN A 59 -14.64 -5.51 14.29
C ASN A 59 -13.82 -4.35 14.92
N ASP A 60 -14.36 -3.14 14.84
CA ASP A 60 -13.73 -1.91 15.33
C ASP A 60 -13.63 -1.82 16.87
N ASP A 61 -14.42 -2.59 17.61
CA ASP A 61 -14.34 -2.66 19.08
C ASP A 61 -13.20 -3.55 19.57
N ASN A 62 -12.92 -4.63 18.83
CA ASN A 62 -12.06 -5.73 19.29
C ASN A 62 -10.74 -5.89 18.54
N THR A 63 -10.50 -5.09 17.50
CA THR A 63 -9.35 -5.24 16.61
C THR A 63 -8.58 -3.93 16.50
N MET A 64 -7.26 -4.00 16.65
CA MET A 64 -6.39 -2.86 16.36
C MET A 64 -5.89 -2.88 14.92
N GLY A 65 -5.91 -1.73 14.24
CA GLY A 65 -5.24 -1.58 12.95
C GLY A 65 -3.72 -1.51 13.09
N MET A 66 -2.98 -2.14 12.18
CA MET A 66 -1.56 -1.89 11.93
C MET A 66 -1.35 -1.59 10.45
N ILE A 67 -0.48 -0.62 10.15
CA ILE A 67 -0.27 -0.18 8.77
C ILE A 67 1.21 0.12 8.48
N ALA A 68 1.75 -0.51 7.44
CA ALA A 68 3.10 -0.31 6.91
C ALA A 68 3.01 0.18 5.45
N ILE A 69 3.00 1.50 5.27
CA ILE A 69 2.98 2.16 3.95
C ILE A 69 4.16 3.14 3.84
N CYS A 70 4.34 3.74 2.67
CA CYS A 70 5.36 4.75 2.45
C CYS A 70 5.15 5.97 3.36
N ARG A 71 6.24 6.65 3.76
CA ARG A 71 6.19 7.94 4.47
C ARG A 71 5.80 9.14 3.58
N ASP A 72 5.65 8.92 2.28
CA ASP A 72 5.18 9.92 1.33
C ASP A 72 3.72 10.30 1.66
N GLU A 73 3.40 11.59 1.69
CA GLU A 73 2.08 12.09 2.10
C GLU A 73 0.95 11.59 1.20
N MET A 74 1.27 11.21 -0.05
CA MET A 74 0.30 10.62 -0.98
C MET A 74 -0.28 9.31 -0.44
N ALA A 75 0.42 8.65 0.50
CA ALA A 75 0.02 7.39 1.08
C ALA A 75 -1.00 7.56 2.24
N ASP A 76 -1.08 8.75 2.84
CA ASP A 76 -1.93 9.08 4.00
C ASP A 76 -3.41 8.66 3.85
N PRO A 77 -4.06 8.76 2.68
CA PRO A 77 -5.46 8.38 2.55
C PRO A 77 -5.75 6.91 2.88
N LEU A 78 -4.78 6.00 2.69
CA LEU A 78 -4.94 4.61 3.13
C LEU A 78 -4.79 4.47 4.65
N PHE A 79 -3.90 5.26 5.25
CA PHE A 79 -3.76 5.35 6.70
C PHE A 79 -5.06 5.83 7.36
N ASP A 80 -5.68 6.86 6.79
CA ASP A 80 -6.95 7.42 7.26
C ASP A 80 -8.09 6.40 7.18
N GLU A 81 -8.19 5.63 6.08
CA GLU A 81 -9.20 4.58 5.98
C GLU A 81 -8.93 3.44 6.97
N VAL A 82 -7.67 3.07 7.26
CA VAL A 82 -7.37 2.09 8.32
C VAL A 82 -7.83 2.60 9.68
N ILE A 83 -7.58 3.87 10.02
CA ILE A 83 -8.09 4.46 11.26
C ILE A 83 -9.62 4.46 11.31
N LYS A 84 -10.26 4.80 10.20
CA LYS A 84 -11.71 4.87 10.11
C LYS A 84 -12.38 3.51 10.33
N PHE A 85 -11.79 2.41 9.85
CA PHE A 85 -12.36 1.07 10.00
C PHE A 85 -11.90 0.33 11.28
N TRP A 86 -10.73 0.66 11.83
CA TRP A 86 -10.13 -0.10 12.94
C TRP A 86 -9.76 0.76 14.16
N GLY A 87 -10.11 2.05 14.14
CA GLY A 87 -9.82 2.98 15.22
C GLY A 87 -8.34 3.32 15.37
N LYS A 88 -7.88 3.45 16.62
CA LYS A 88 -6.48 3.78 16.91
C LYS A 88 -5.56 2.71 16.31
N THR A 89 -4.63 3.16 15.48
CA THR A 89 -3.79 2.30 14.64
C THR A 89 -2.32 2.41 15.03
N PHE A 90 -1.61 1.29 15.05
CA PHE A 90 -0.16 1.29 15.21
C PHE A 90 0.50 1.64 13.87
N ASN A 91 1.28 2.72 13.86
CA ASN A 91 2.00 3.18 12.67
C ASN A 91 3.30 2.37 12.48
N CYS A 92 3.35 1.57 11.41
CA CYS A 92 4.51 0.78 11.00
C CYS A 92 5.17 1.35 9.72
N CYS A 93 4.87 2.60 9.33
CA CYS A 93 5.30 3.19 8.07
C CYS A 93 6.82 3.35 7.99
N SER A 94 7.36 3.17 6.80
CA SER A 94 8.76 3.44 6.46
C SER A 94 8.87 3.89 5.00
N LEU A 95 10.05 4.31 4.56
CA LEU A 95 10.30 4.59 3.15
C LEU A 95 9.92 3.38 2.27
N ALA A 96 9.28 3.67 1.13
CA ALA A 96 8.73 2.69 0.17
C ALA A 96 7.74 1.64 0.73
N GLY A 97 7.25 1.78 1.97
CA GLY A 97 6.32 0.83 2.59
C GLY A 97 6.95 -0.49 3.03
N PHE A 98 8.28 -0.55 3.13
CA PHE A 98 8.98 -1.73 3.63
C PHE A 98 8.72 -1.96 5.13
N VAL A 99 8.82 -3.21 5.58
CA VAL A 99 8.58 -3.52 7.00
C VAL A 99 9.87 -3.38 7.79
N MET A 100 10.08 -2.19 8.37
CA MET A 100 11.30 -1.84 9.12
C MET A 100 11.14 -1.88 10.64
N MET A 101 9.93 -2.12 11.16
CA MET A 101 9.66 -2.11 12.61
C MET A 101 10.42 -3.20 13.39
N GLY A 102 10.79 -4.30 12.72
CA GLY A 102 11.50 -5.42 13.33
C GLY A 102 10.73 -6.11 14.46
N LYS A 103 11.39 -7.08 15.12
CA LYS A 103 10.79 -7.85 16.22
C LYS A 103 10.44 -6.98 17.43
N THR A 104 11.27 -5.98 17.71
CA THR A 104 11.04 -5.03 18.82
C THR A 104 9.80 -4.18 18.57
N GLY A 105 9.64 -3.64 17.35
CA GLY A 105 8.44 -2.92 16.98
C GLY A 105 7.20 -3.82 17.00
N LEU A 106 7.32 -5.06 16.53
CA LEU A 106 6.22 -6.02 16.60
C LEU A 106 5.79 -6.26 18.06
N ALA A 107 6.74 -6.51 18.96
CA ALA A 107 6.44 -6.72 20.38
C ALA A 107 5.69 -5.53 20.99
N ALA A 108 6.17 -4.30 20.72
CA ALA A 108 5.51 -3.08 21.17
C ALA A 108 4.09 -2.95 20.59
N ALA A 109 3.90 -3.26 19.31
CA ALA A 109 2.59 -3.23 18.68
C ALA A 109 1.65 -4.28 19.28
N THR A 110 2.11 -5.50 19.48
CA THR A 110 1.30 -6.60 20.00
C THR A 110 0.90 -6.39 21.46
N ASP A 111 1.72 -5.75 22.28
CA ASP A 111 1.38 -5.44 23.67
C ASP A 111 0.16 -4.51 23.78
N HIS A 112 -0.01 -3.62 22.79
CA HIS A 112 -1.11 -2.66 22.72
C HIS A 112 -2.40 -3.22 22.09
N THR A 113 -2.36 -4.44 21.53
CA THR A 113 -3.56 -5.05 20.94
C THR A 113 -4.62 -5.29 22.01
N PRO A 114 -5.90 -4.99 21.75
CA PRO A 114 -6.97 -5.25 22.70
C PRO A 114 -7.13 -6.74 22.97
N ILE A 115 -7.52 -7.10 24.19
CA ILE A 115 -7.80 -8.48 24.59
C ILE A 115 -9.32 -8.63 24.73
N TYR A 116 -9.92 -9.46 23.87
CA TYR A 116 -11.32 -9.84 23.94
C TYR A 116 -11.44 -11.35 23.87
N ASP A 117 -12.17 -11.95 24.82
CA ASP A 117 -12.34 -13.39 24.97
C ASP A 117 -11.01 -14.16 25.06
N GLY A 118 -10.00 -13.53 25.71
CA GLY A 118 -8.66 -14.09 25.85
C GLY A 118 -7.80 -14.04 24.58
N VAL A 119 -8.31 -13.46 23.48
CA VAL A 119 -7.63 -13.38 22.18
C VAL A 119 -7.30 -11.92 21.84
N ARG A 120 -6.08 -11.70 21.34
CA ARG A 120 -5.60 -10.43 20.82
C ARG A 120 -5.79 -10.35 19.31
N ARG A 121 -6.53 -9.35 18.82
CA ARG A 121 -6.84 -9.20 17.39
C ARG A 121 -6.22 -7.95 16.78
N PHE A 122 -5.65 -8.11 15.59
CA PHE A 122 -5.18 -6.98 14.79
C PHE A 122 -5.26 -7.24 13.28
N THR A 123 -5.36 -6.17 12.50
CA THR A 123 -5.16 -6.21 11.05
C THR A 123 -3.80 -5.64 10.70
N PHE A 124 -3.19 -6.12 9.61
CA PHE A 124 -1.90 -5.65 9.14
C PHE A 124 -1.96 -5.34 7.64
N TYR A 125 -2.04 -4.04 7.31
CA TYR A 125 -1.97 -3.56 5.93
C TYR A 125 -0.52 -3.21 5.58
N ALA A 126 0.02 -3.78 4.49
CA ALA A 126 1.41 -3.53 4.09
C ALA A 126 1.54 -3.38 2.57
N MET A 127 1.92 -2.19 2.10
CA MET A 127 1.89 -1.87 0.67
C MET A 127 3.00 -0.89 0.27
N PRO A 128 3.78 -1.16 -0.80
CA PRO A 128 4.47 -0.10 -1.50
C PRO A 128 3.45 0.72 -2.30
N HIS A 129 3.94 1.78 -2.96
CA HIS A 129 3.09 2.65 -3.74
C HIS A 129 3.72 3.09 -5.06
N ILE A 130 2.89 3.55 -6.00
CA ILE A 130 3.30 4.09 -7.29
C ILE A 130 2.29 5.15 -7.76
N ALA A 131 2.76 6.19 -8.44
CA ALA A 131 1.89 7.15 -9.10
C ALA A 131 1.73 6.85 -10.58
N ILE A 132 0.57 7.17 -11.14
CA ILE A 132 0.32 7.16 -12.57
C ILE A 132 -0.40 8.47 -12.92
N SER A 133 0.18 9.26 -13.83
CA SER A 133 -0.38 10.56 -14.19
C SER A 133 -1.68 10.43 -14.99
N ARG A 134 -2.42 11.53 -15.14
CA ARG A 134 -3.59 11.61 -16.05
C ARG A 134 -3.29 11.23 -17.51
N TYR A 135 -2.02 11.28 -17.90
CA TYR A 135 -1.55 10.93 -19.24
C TYR A 135 -1.01 9.49 -19.31
N GLY A 136 -1.19 8.69 -18.25
CA GLY A 136 -0.72 7.31 -18.19
C GLY A 136 0.78 7.18 -17.91
N GLU A 137 1.47 8.26 -17.51
CA GLU A 137 2.91 8.24 -17.25
C GLU A 137 3.19 7.59 -15.89
N ILE A 138 3.99 6.53 -15.89
CA ILE A 138 4.39 5.80 -14.69
C ILE A 138 5.32 6.65 -13.81
N GLY A 139 5.08 6.61 -12.50
CA GLY A 139 5.91 7.25 -11.48
C GLY A 139 5.67 8.75 -11.32
N LYS A 140 4.84 9.39 -12.15
CA LYS A 140 4.64 10.85 -12.13
C LYS A 140 3.39 11.27 -11.38
N VAL A 141 3.55 12.29 -10.53
CA VAL A 141 2.47 12.94 -9.79
C VAL A 141 2.61 14.46 -9.84
N TYR A 142 1.48 15.18 -9.87
CA TYR A 142 1.43 16.64 -9.81
C TYR A 142 0.95 17.06 -8.42
N ARG A 143 1.90 17.38 -7.53
CA ARG A 143 1.59 17.75 -6.14
C ARG A 143 1.17 19.22 -6.08
N GLN A 144 0.22 19.51 -5.18
CA GLN A 144 -0.26 20.88 -4.99
C GLN A 144 0.90 21.79 -4.55
N GLY A 145 1.01 22.96 -5.19
CA GLY A 145 2.05 23.94 -4.88
C GLY A 145 3.43 23.67 -5.52
N LEU A 146 3.57 22.63 -6.34
CA LEU A 146 4.79 22.40 -7.14
C LEU A 146 4.59 22.74 -8.61
N ASP A 147 5.54 23.47 -9.19
CA ASP A 147 5.51 23.87 -10.61
C ASP A 147 5.84 22.70 -11.56
N LYS A 148 6.52 21.68 -11.05
CA LYS A 148 7.00 20.53 -11.83
C LYS A 148 6.38 19.24 -11.33
N ALA A 149 6.23 18.28 -12.25
CA ALA A 149 5.91 16.91 -11.88
C ALA A 149 6.94 16.40 -10.86
N SER A 150 6.43 15.78 -9.80
CA SER A 150 7.18 15.03 -8.81
C SER A 150 7.02 13.53 -9.07
N HIS A 151 7.62 12.72 -8.20
CA HIS A 151 7.75 11.28 -8.39
C HIS A 151 7.15 10.49 -7.22
N ALA A 152 6.58 9.33 -7.49
CA ALA A 152 6.13 8.38 -6.46
C ALA A 152 6.19 6.92 -6.99
N CYS A 153 6.85 5.98 -6.33
CA CYS A 153 7.66 6.12 -5.11
C CYS A 153 9.08 6.63 -5.42
N GLY A 154 9.48 7.78 -4.85
CA GLY A 154 10.82 8.34 -5.08
C GLY A 154 11.96 7.40 -4.66
N ALA A 155 11.79 6.67 -3.56
CA ALA A 155 12.77 5.71 -3.07
C ALA A 155 13.02 4.54 -4.02
N LEU A 156 11.96 4.00 -4.62
CA LEU A 156 12.06 2.94 -5.62
C LEU A 156 12.65 3.47 -6.94
N GLU A 157 12.26 4.68 -7.34
CA GLU A 157 12.77 5.31 -8.56
C GLU A 157 14.29 5.58 -8.48
N VAL A 158 14.81 5.96 -7.31
CA VAL A 158 16.26 6.08 -7.09
C VAL A 158 16.97 4.75 -7.40
N ILE A 159 16.41 3.62 -6.96
CA ILE A 159 17.02 2.30 -7.18
C ILE A 159 16.94 1.91 -8.67
N VAL A 160 15.83 2.20 -9.35
CA VAL A 160 15.72 2.04 -10.82
C VAL A 160 16.84 2.82 -11.52
N LYS A 161 17.02 4.10 -11.18
CA LYS A 161 18.06 4.96 -11.79
C LYS A 161 19.48 4.47 -11.52
N GLU A 162 19.76 4.00 -10.30
CA GLU A 162 21.05 3.40 -9.94
C GLU A 162 21.33 2.14 -10.80
N LEU A 163 20.35 1.23 -10.94
CA LEU A 163 20.44 0.03 -11.77
C LEU A 163 20.62 0.37 -13.27
N GLU A 164 19.87 1.33 -13.78
CA GLU A 164 19.98 1.80 -15.17
C GLU A 164 21.38 2.34 -15.47
N SER A 165 21.89 3.21 -14.59
CA SER A 165 23.22 3.82 -14.70
C SER A 165 24.37 2.82 -14.56
N GLY A 166 24.12 1.66 -13.96
CA GLY A 166 25.15 0.67 -13.62
C GLY A 166 26.01 1.06 -12.43
N PHE A 167 25.62 2.10 -11.67
CA PHE A 167 26.31 2.56 -10.47
C PHE A 167 25.41 2.38 -9.24
N LEU A 168 25.71 1.37 -8.43
CA LEU A 168 24.98 1.05 -7.21
C LEU A 168 25.76 1.50 -5.97
N ASN A 169 25.11 2.26 -5.07
CA ASN A 169 25.68 2.55 -3.76
C ASN A 169 25.44 1.39 -2.80
N LEU A 170 26.44 0.53 -2.62
CA LEU A 170 26.36 -0.64 -1.74
C LEU A 170 26.69 -0.35 -0.27
N GLN A 171 27.08 0.88 0.07
CA GLN A 171 27.38 1.24 1.46
C GLN A 171 26.10 1.34 2.26
N THR A 172 26.13 0.86 3.50
CA THR A 172 25.09 1.15 4.48
C THR A 172 25.35 2.53 5.05
N ASP A 173 24.50 3.50 4.68
CA ASP A 173 24.54 4.85 5.26
C ASP A 173 23.60 4.91 6.46
N MET A 174 24.16 5.20 7.64
CA MET A 174 23.38 5.34 8.87
C MET A 174 22.48 6.58 8.88
N GLN A 175 22.76 7.58 8.04
CA GLN A 175 21.91 8.76 7.84
C GLN A 175 20.83 8.53 6.78
N ASP A 176 20.93 7.46 5.98
CA ASP A 176 19.98 7.06 4.94
C ASP A 176 19.67 5.56 5.05
N ILE A 177 19.37 5.12 6.29
CA ILE A 177 19.32 3.70 6.64
C ILE A 177 18.14 2.97 5.99
N GLU A 178 16.97 3.62 5.90
CA GLU A 178 15.79 3.01 5.27
C GLU A 178 16.07 2.74 3.78
N GLN A 179 16.59 3.72 3.04
CA GLN A 179 16.95 3.56 1.63
C GLN A 179 18.05 2.50 1.44
N SER A 180 19.07 2.50 2.32
CA SER A 180 20.14 1.51 2.29
C SER A 180 19.61 0.08 2.42
N ILE A 181 18.70 -0.16 3.35
CA ILE A 181 18.09 -1.48 3.56
C ILE A 181 17.15 -1.85 2.40
N ILE A 182 16.34 -0.90 1.90
CA ILE A 182 15.44 -1.14 0.75
C ILE A 182 16.26 -1.57 -0.47
N ARG A 183 17.35 -0.85 -0.77
CA ARG A 183 18.28 -1.20 -1.85
C ARG A 183 18.84 -2.61 -1.67
N GLN A 184 19.37 -2.93 -0.49
CA GLN A 184 19.93 -4.26 -0.23
C GLN A 184 18.88 -5.36 -0.37
N LYS A 185 17.66 -5.16 0.12
CA LYS A 185 16.56 -6.12 -0.03
C LYS A 185 16.22 -6.35 -1.50
N ILE A 186 16.07 -5.29 -2.30
CA ILE A 186 15.79 -5.42 -3.74
C ILE A 186 16.94 -6.13 -4.46
N LEU A 187 18.17 -5.67 -4.26
CA LEU A 187 19.36 -6.26 -4.90
C LEU A 187 19.55 -7.74 -4.55
N SER A 188 19.18 -8.16 -3.33
CA SER A 188 19.26 -9.57 -2.91
C SER A 188 18.23 -10.50 -3.57
N THR A 189 17.28 -9.94 -4.33
CA THR A 189 16.17 -10.68 -4.95
C THR A 189 16.17 -10.66 -6.48
N ILE A 190 17.04 -9.87 -7.10
CA ILE A 190 17.21 -9.79 -8.55
C ILE A 190 18.51 -10.50 -8.98
N HIS A 191 18.61 -10.86 -10.25
CA HIS A 191 19.84 -11.43 -10.80
C HIS A 191 20.81 -10.34 -11.22
N TYR A 192 22.09 -10.70 -11.31
CA TYR A 192 23.11 -9.81 -11.82
C TYR A 192 22.79 -9.39 -13.27
N GLY A 193 22.77 -8.07 -13.50
CA GLY A 193 22.47 -7.49 -14.82
C GLY A 193 20.99 -7.16 -15.05
N ASP A 194 20.09 -7.59 -14.15
CA ASP A 194 18.67 -7.21 -14.22
C ASP A 194 18.52 -5.68 -14.07
N LYS A 195 17.69 -5.08 -14.92
CA LYS A 195 17.34 -3.65 -14.90
C LYS A 195 15.82 -3.48 -14.94
N PRO A 196 15.10 -3.95 -13.90
CA PRO A 196 13.65 -3.85 -13.86
C PRO A 196 13.20 -2.40 -13.88
N ASP A 197 12.11 -2.13 -14.61
CA ASP A 197 11.48 -0.81 -14.62
C ASP A 197 10.75 -0.51 -13.29
N LEU A 198 10.18 0.69 -13.16
CA LEU A 198 9.50 1.09 -11.93
C LEU A 198 8.26 0.23 -11.61
N VAL A 199 7.52 -0.25 -12.62
CA VAL A 199 6.38 -1.16 -12.39
C VAL A 199 6.88 -2.49 -11.85
N GLU A 200 7.94 -3.04 -12.44
CA GLU A 200 8.56 -4.30 -12.04
C GLU A 200 9.16 -4.21 -10.63
N ILE A 201 9.87 -3.12 -10.31
CA ILE A 201 10.40 -2.87 -8.97
C ILE A 201 9.27 -2.71 -7.95
N THR A 202 8.20 -1.98 -8.23
CA THR A 202 7.08 -1.84 -7.28
C THR A 202 6.39 -3.18 -7.02
N LYS A 203 6.20 -4.01 -8.05
CA LYS A 203 5.67 -5.38 -7.87
C LYS A 203 6.62 -6.27 -7.07
N LEU A 204 7.92 -6.15 -7.30
CA LEU A 204 8.93 -6.87 -6.53
C LEU A 204 8.94 -6.42 -5.07
N ALA A 205 8.89 -5.12 -4.81
CA ALA A 205 8.77 -4.56 -3.47
C ALA A 205 7.55 -5.12 -2.74
N CYS A 206 6.39 -5.22 -3.41
CA CYS A 206 5.18 -5.81 -2.83
C CYS A 206 5.40 -7.28 -2.41
N ARG A 207 6.10 -8.07 -3.23
CA ARG A 207 6.44 -9.47 -2.89
C ARG A 207 7.42 -9.56 -1.72
N ILE A 208 8.41 -8.67 -1.66
CA ILE A 208 9.37 -8.61 -0.55
C ILE A 208 8.64 -8.25 0.74
N ILE A 209 7.80 -7.21 0.71
CA ILE A 209 6.97 -6.76 1.83
C ILE A 209 6.09 -7.90 2.33
N SER A 210 5.37 -8.58 1.44
CA SER A 210 4.57 -9.77 1.79
C SER A 210 5.38 -10.84 2.52
N ASN A 211 6.58 -11.13 2.03
CA ASN A 211 7.46 -12.10 2.64
C ASN A 211 8.00 -11.66 4.00
N ASP A 212 8.34 -10.39 4.14
CA ASP A 212 8.81 -9.80 5.40
C ASP A 212 7.68 -9.82 6.45
N VAL A 213 6.46 -9.43 6.09
CA VAL A 213 5.28 -9.53 6.98
C VAL A 213 5.08 -10.97 7.43
N ARG A 214 5.05 -11.92 6.49
CA ARG A 214 4.86 -13.34 6.80
C ARG A 214 5.91 -13.85 7.78
N LYS A 215 7.19 -13.54 7.55
CA LYS A 215 8.29 -13.94 8.42
C LYS A 215 8.19 -13.27 9.80
N LEU A 216 7.89 -11.98 9.83
CA LEU A 216 7.77 -11.22 11.06
C LEU A 216 6.63 -11.73 11.95
N LEU A 217 5.45 -11.95 11.38
CA LEU A 217 4.26 -12.39 12.11
C LEU A 217 4.27 -13.89 12.46
N SER A 218 5.05 -14.71 11.75
CA SER A 218 5.20 -16.14 12.06
C SER A 218 5.79 -16.43 13.45
N THR A 219 6.33 -15.43 14.13
CA THR A 219 6.84 -15.56 15.50
C THR A 219 5.76 -15.45 16.57
N LEU A 220 4.52 -15.12 16.20
CA LEU A 220 3.41 -14.95 17.14
C LEU A 220 2.76 -16.28 17.47
N ASP A 221 2.32 -16.42 18.72
CA ASP A 221 1.55 -17.57 19.18
C ASP A 221 0.09 -17.46 18.73
N HIS A 222 -0.36 -18.36 17.87
CA HIS A 222 -1.72 -18.35 17.31
C HIS A 222 -2.82 -18.71 18.34
N SER A 223 -2.45 -19.19 19.53
CA SER A 223 -3.37 -19.35 20.65
C SER A 223 -3.67 -18.03 21.37
N ILE A 224 -2.78 -17.05 21.23
CA ILE A 224 -2.91 -15.70 21.84
C ILE A 224 -3.39 -14.69 20.80
N PHE A 225 -2.87 -14.77 19.57
CA PHE A 225 -3.10 -13.79 18.52
C PHE A 225 -3.93 -14.36 17.38
N LYS A 226 -4.95 -13.60 16.96
CA LYS A 226 -5.69 -13.80 15.72
C LYS A 226 -5.52 -12.56 14.85
N TYR A 227 -5.04 -12.69 13.63
CA TYR A 227 -4.71 -11.53 12.81
C TYR A 227 -5.04 -11.71 11.34
N ALA A 228 -5.31 -10.59 10.68
CA ALA A 228 -5.52 -10.54 9.24
C ALA A 228 -4.39 -9.77 8.57
N VAL A 229 -3.96 -10.22 7.39
CA VAL A 229 -2.92 -9.54 6.60
C VAL A 229 -3.46 -9.22 5.23
N MET A 230 -3.22 -7.97 4.83
CA MET A 230 -3.65 -7.38 3.58
C MET A 230 -2.44 -6.74 2.91
N THR A 231 -1.94 -7.36 1.84
CA THR A 231 -0.85 -6.80 1.01
C THR A 231 -1.39 -6.41 -0.36
N GLY A 232 -0.71 -5.46 -1.00
CA GLY A 232 -1.10 -4.92 -2.30
C GLY A 232 -0.21 -3.76 -2.68
N ILE A 233 -0.57 -3.04 -3.73
CA ILE A 233 0.14 -1.84 -4.18
C ILE A 233 -0.85 -0.68 -4.17
N GLN A 234 -0.48 0.41 -3.50
CA GLN A 234 -1.24 1.66 -3.57
C GLN A 234 -0.90 2.39 -4.87
N ILE A 235 -1.92 2.75 -5.65
CA ILE A 235 -1.77 3.46 -6.91
C ILE A 235 -2.41 4.85 -6.76
N HIS A 236 -1.61 5.89 -6.93
CA HIS A 236 -2.07 7.28 -6.92
C HIS A 236 -2.40 7.73 -8.33
N GLY A 237 -3.65 8.14 -8.53
CA GLY A 237 -4.17 8.57 -9.80
C GLY A 237 -4.43 10.08 -9.87
N PRO A 238 -4.99 10.55 -11.00
CA PRO A 238 -5.38 11.94 -11.18
C PRO A 238 -6.51 12.34 -10.23
N LEU A 239 -6.63 13.65 -9.97
CA LEU A 239 -7.64 14.24 -9.07
C LEU A 239 -7.67 13.60 -7.68
N ASP A 240 -6.50 13.25 -7.15
CA ASP A 240 -6.38 12.66 -5.80
C ASP A 240 -7.19 11.36 -5.65
N THR A 241 -7.25 10.58 -6.73
CA THR A 241 -7.85 9.25 -6.71
C THR A 241 -6.85 8.23 -6.20
N HIS A 242 -7.33 7.30 -5.36
CA HIS A 242 -6.49 6.29 -4.73
C HIS A 242 -7.06 4.91 -5.02
N TRP A 243 -6.18 4.02 -5.43
CA TRP A 243 -6.52 2.68 -5.85
C TRP A 243 -5.61 1.67 -5.18
N ILE A 244 -6.09 0.44 -5.08
CA ILE A 244 -5.36 -0.68 -4.49
C ILE A 244 -5.33 -1.80 -5.51
N TYR A 245 -4.14 -2.24 -5.88
CA TYR A 245 -3.92 -3.50 -6.58
C TYR A 245 -3.69 -4.61 -5.52
N PRO A 246 -4.70 -5.42 -5.19
CA PRO A 246 -4.60 -6.40 -4.12
C PRO A 246 -3.62 -7.54 -4.46
N GLN A 247 -2.97 -8.11 -3.44
CA GLN A 247 -2.11 -9.28 -3.56
C GLN A 247 -2.48 -10.37 -2.56
N ASP A 248 -1.94 -10.34 -1.34
CA ASP A 248 -2.31 -11.31 -0.31
C ASP A 248 -3.46 -10.80 0.54
N PHE A 249 -4.42 -11.68 0.81
CA PHE A 249 -5.41 -11.48 1.85
C PHE A 249 -5.61 -12.80 2.59
N TYR A 250 -5.28 -12.83 3.88
CA TYR A 250 -5.41 -14.04 4.70
C TYR A 250 -5.63 -13.72 6.17
N VAL A 251 -6.21 -14.69 6.88
CA VAL A 251 -6.41 -14.67 8.33
C VAL A 251 -5.59 -15.79 8.96
N VAL A 252 -5.05 -15.54 10.14
CA VAL A 252 -4.34 -16.49 10.99
C VAL A 252 -5.01 -16.53 12.35
N GLY A 253 -5.25 -17.73 12.88
CA GLY A 253 -5.92 -17.94 14.17
C GLY A 253 -6.03 -19.43 14.50
N SER A 254 -6.02 -19.78 15.79
CA SER A 254 -6.10 -21.16 16.28
C SER A 254 -7.43 -21.87 15.98
N ASP A 255 -8.48 -21.11 15.65
CA ASP A 255 -9.79 -21.59 15.25
C ASP A 255 -9.86 -22.04 13.77
N LEU A 256 -8.80 -21.80 12.99
CA LEU A 256 -8.73 -22.17 11.58
C LEU A 256 -8.08 -23.56 11.38
N PRO A 257 -8.51 -24.35 10.37
CA PRO A 257 -8.05 -25.74 10.19
C PRO A 257 -6.53 -25.95 10.15
N GLU A 258 -5.80 -25.05 9.48
CA GLU A 258 -4.33 -25.06 9.40
C GLU A 258 -3.68 -23.90 10.16
N GLY A 259 -4.44 -23.28 11.07
CA GLY A 259 -4.04 -22.03 11.72
C GLY A 259 -4.02 -20.82 10.80
N LYS A 260 -4.31 -20.98 9.50
CA LYS A 260 -4.31 -19.94 8.47
C LYS A 260 -5.34 -20.24 7.38
N GLN A 261 -5.97 -19.20 6.84
CA GLN A 261 -6.84 -19.29 5.67
C GLN A 261 -6.58 -18.12 4.71
N SER A 262 -6.30 -18.41 3.44
CA SER A 262 -6.27 -17.42 2.37
C SER A 262 -7.69 -17.07 1.93
N ILE A 263 -7.92 -15.80 1.60
CA ILE A 263 -9.23 -15.26 1.22
C ILE A 263 -9.16 -14.78 -0.23
N GLU A 264 -9.98 -15.38 -1.09
CA GLU A 264 -10.07 -15.04 -2.51
C GLU A 264 -11.35 -14.24 -2.78
N VAL A 265 -11.28 -12.91 -2.59
CA VAL A 265 -12.43 -12.00 -2.79
C VAL A 265 -12.23 -10.99 -3.91
N PHE A 266 -11.05 -10.94 -4.53
CA PHE A 266 -10.71 -9.96 -5.57
C PHE A 266 -10.70 -10.55 -6.98
N GLN A 267 -11.14 -11.80 -7.15
CA GLN A 267 -11.13 -12.50 -8.45
C GLN A 267 -12.37 -12.23 -9.33
N GLU A 268 -13.25 -11.32 -8.95
CA GLU A 268 -14.35 -10.93 -9.82
C GLU A 268 -13.85 -9.96 -10.90
N THR A 269 -13.70 -10.49 -12.12
CA THR A 269 -13.54 -9.69 -13.34
C THR A 269 -14.78 -8.83 -13.53
N PHE A 270 -14.68 -7.54 -13.22
CA PHE A 270 -15.63 -6.57 -13.75
C PHE A 270 -15.29 -6.35 -15.22
N ASP A 271 -16.15 -6.87 -16.09
CA ASP A 271 -16.23 -6.41 -17.49
C ASP A 271 -16.68 -4.94 -17.45
N PHE A 272 -15.71 -4.03 -17.56
CA PHE A 272 -15.96 -2.62 -17.90
C PHE A 272 -16.19 -2.50 -19.42
#